data_AF-A0A2T4JP22-F1
#
_entry.id   AF-A0A2T4JP22-F1
#
_cell.length_a   1.000
_cell.length_b   1.000
_cell.length_c   1.000
_cell.angle_alpha   90.00
_cell.angle_beta   90.00
_cell.angle_gamma   90.00
#
_symmetry.space_group_name_H-M   'P 1'
#
loop_
_entity.id
_entity.type
_entity.pdbx_description
1 polymer ?
#
loop_
_entity_poly.entity_id
_entity_poly.type
_entity_poly.pdbx_seq_one_letter_code
_entity_poly.pdbx_strand_id
1 'polypeptide(L)'
;MRGTGPRVVRYGDDDWEVLGLPEASPIFRVKAEAESWKQAQVALLPKSRLPRMRSCLCCGDEFQSEGYHHRMCGPCRRLGSDVAGMAATISGTRLRRVTR
;
A
#
# COMPACT_ATOMS: atom_id res chain seq x y z
N MET A 1 -17.96 -5.11 -0.20
CA MET A 1 -16.90 -4.81 -1.18
C MET A 1 -15.68 -4.31 -0.43
N ARG A 2 -14.56 -5.05 -0.44
CA ARG A 2 -13.37 -4.71 0.36
C ARG A 2 -12.53 -3.71 -0.43
N GLY A 3 -12.76 -2.42 -0.16
CA GLY A 3 -12.12 -1.32 -0.88
C GLY A 3 -10.59 -1.36 -0.78
N THR A 4 -9.93 -1.03 -1.89
CA THR A 4 -8.54 -0.57 -1.89
C THR A 4 -8.43 0.63 -0.94
N GLY A 5 -7.29 0.80 -0.28
CA GLY A 5 -7.11 1.92 0.67
C GLY A 5 -7.27 3.30 0.00
N PRO A 6 -7.45 4.36 0.81
CA PRO A 6 -7.58 5.73 0.32
C PRO A 6 -6.39 6.12 -0.57
N ARG A 7 -6.64 6.50 -1.83
CA ARG A 7 -5.60 6.87 -2.79
C ARG A 7 -6.03 8.05 -3.66
N VAL A 8 -5.07 8.90 -4.01
CA VAL A 8 -5.28 10.01 -4.95
C VAL A 8 -5.07 9.50 -6.37
N VAL A 9 -6.04 9.74 -7.25
CA VAL A 9 -6.04 9.32 -8.65
C VAL A 9 -6.31 10.55 -9.51
N ARG A 10 -5.72 10.61 -10.71
CA ARG A 10 -5.99 11.68 -11.66
C ARG A 10 -7.37 11.46 -12.29
N TYR A 11 -8.22 12.48 -12.22
CA TYR A 11 -9.52 12.55 -12.86
C TYR A 11 -9.37 13.41 -14.13
N GLY A 12 -9.44 12.79 -15.31
CA GLY A 12 -9.22 13.51 -16.57
C GLY A 12 -7.78 13.98 -16.80
N ASP A 13 -7.66 15.15 -17.44
CA ASP A 13 -6.37 15.70 -17.89
C ASP A 13 -5.57 16.34 -16.75
N ASP A 14 -6.20 17.21 -15.96
CA ASP A 14 -5.54 17.99 -14.90
C ASP A 14 -6.20 17.89 -13.51
N ASP A 15 -7.36 17.25 -13.40
CA ASP A 15 -8.06 17.13 -12.12
C ASP A 15 -7.66 15.88 -11.33
N TRP A 16 -7.95 15.86 -10.04
CA TRP A 16 -7.55 14.84 -9.08
C TRP A 16 -8.71 14.51 -8.15
N GLU A 17 -8.90 13.22 -7.86
CA GLU A 17 -9.91 12.75 -6.91
C GLU A 17 -9.30 11.74 -5.94
N VAL A 18 -9.95 11.52 -4.80
CA VAL A 18 -9.53 10.54 -3.80
C VAL A 18 -10.52 9.39 -3.74
N LEU A 19 -10.06 8.20 -4.11
CA LEU A 19 -10.87 6.97 -4.08
C LEU A 19 -10.58 6.14 -2.82
N GLY A 20 -11.54 5.32 -2.41
CA GLY A 20 -11.38 4.38 -1.29
C GLY A 20 -11.74 4.94 0.09
N LEU A 21 -12.32 6.15 0.13
CA LEU A 21 -12.97 6.71 1.32
C LEU A 21 -14.48 6.40 1.31
N PRO A 22 -15.13 6.37 2.49
CA PRO A 22 -16.57 6.17 2.58
C PRO A 22 -17.37 7.36 2.05
N GLU A 23 -16.80 8.55 2.11
CA GLU A 23 -17.39 9.79 1.58
C GLU A 23 -16.87 10.05 0.17
N ALA A 24 -17.75 10.55 -0.71
CA ALA A 24 -17.36 10.91 -2.06
C ALA A 24 -16.36 12.07 -2.02
N SER A 25 -15.19 11.86 -2.62
CA SER A 25 -14.16 12.90 -2.71
C SER A 25 -14.61 14.00 -3.67
N PRO A 26 -14.38 15.28 -3.33
CA PRO A 26 -14.41 16.35 -4.30
C PRO A 26 -13.36 16.13 -5.40
N ILE A 27 -13.58 16.80 -6.53
CA ILE A 27 -12.59 16.92 -7.61
C ILE A 27 -11.70 18.12 -7.30
N PHE A 28 -10.40 17.91 -7.23
CA PHE A 28 -9.37 18.90 -6.93
C PHE A 28 -8.57 19.23 -8.18
N ARG A 29 -8.25 20.51 -8.39
CA ARG A 29 -7.37 20.93 -9.50
C ARG A 29 -5.89 20.66 -9.23
N VAL A 30 -5.53 20.54 -7.95
CA VAL A 30 -4.14 20.40 -7.53
C VAL A 30 -3.98 19.09 -6.76
N LYS A 31 -3.04 18.25 -7.19
CA LYS A 31 -2.75 16.97 -6.53
C LYS A 31 -2.44 17.12 -5.03
N ALA A 32 -1.69 18.17 -4.67
CA ALA A 32 -1.31 18.43 -3.29
C ALA A 32 -2.53 18.66 -2.37
N GLU A 33 -3.54 19.39 -2.85
CA GLU A 33 -4.78 19.62 -2.11
C GLU A 33 -5.54 18.31 -1.88
N ALA A 34 -5.62 17.46 -2.91
CA ALA A 34 -6.23 16.13 -2.80
C ALA A 34 -5.47 15.25 -1.78
N GLU A 35 -4.14 15.33 -1.72
CA GLU A 35 -3.33 14.61 -0.73
C GLU A 35 -3.56 15.13 0.69
N SER A 36 -3.62 16.44 0.90
CA SER A 36 -3.91 17.04 2.21
C SER A 36 -5.30 16.67 2.69
N TRP A 37 -6.31 16.75 1.81
CA TRP A 37 -7.67 16.34 2.13
C TRP A 37 -7.75 14.86 2.49
N LYS A 38 -7.10 13.99 1.71
CA LYS A 38 -6.99 12.56 2.02
C LYS A 38 -6.39 12.33 3.42
N GLN A 39 -5.31 13.03 3.77
CA GLN A 39 -4.67 12.87 5.09
C GLN A 39 -5.62 13.26 6.23
N ALA A 40 -6.34 14.37 6.09
CA ALA A 40 -7.34 14.80 7.07
C ALA A 40 -8.45 13.74 7.24
N GLN A 41 -8.95 13.18 6.13
CA GLN A 41 -9.98 12.15 6.18
C GLN A 41 -9.48 10.83 6.76
N VAL A 42 -8.26 10.42 6.43
CA VAL A 42 -7.64 9.22 7.00
C VAL A 42 -7.48 9.35 8.52
N ALA A 43 -7.17 10.55 9.04
CA ALA A 43 -7.10 10.78 10.47
C ALA A 43 -8.44 10.58 11.21
N LEU A 44 -9.56 10.78 10.51
CA LEU A 44 -10.91 10.57 11.05
C LEU A 44 -11.37 9.10 10.96
N LEU A 45 -10.69 8.27 10.17
CA LEU A 45 -11.11 6.88 9.96
C LEU A 45 -10.81 5.98 11.17
N PRO A 46 -11.69 4.99 11.45
CA PRO A 46 -11.41 3.99 12.46
C PRO A 46 -10.19 3.15 12.05
N LYS A 47 -9.37 2.75 13.04
CA LYS A 47 -8.13 1.98 12.84
C LYS A 47 -8.29 0.72 11.97
N SER A 48 -9.49 0.13 11.96
CA SER A 48 -9.80 -1.05 11.15
C SER A 48 -9.77 -0.80 9.63
N ARG A 49 -9.98 0.47 9.21
CA ARG A 49 -9.97 0.91 7.81
C ARG A 49 -8.66 1.56 7.38
N LEU A 50 -7.75 1.84 8.31
CA LEU A 50 -6.43 2.35 7.99
C LEU A 50 -5.61 1.31 7.21
N PRO A 51 -4.75 1.74 6.26
CA PRO A 51 -3.78 0.86 5.64
C PRO A 51 -2.93 0.20 6.73
N ARG A 52 -2.85 -1.13 6.70
CA ARG A 52 -2.15 -1.90 7.74
C ARG A 52 -0.66 -1.97 7.42
N MET A 53 0.17 -1.88 8.46
CA MET A 53 1.57 -2.30 8.36
C MET A 53 1.61 -3.82 8.11
N ARG A 54 2.45 -4.23 7.18
CA ARG A 54 2.70 -5.64 6.85
C ARG A 54 4.18 -5.87 6.67
N SER A 55 4.63 -7.06 7.05
CA SER A 55 5.98 -7.54 6.74
C SER A 55 6.05 -7.93 5.26
N CYS A 56 7.11 -7.49 4.57
CA CYS A 56 7.42 -7.88 3.21
C CYS A 56 7.70 -9.37 3.13
N LEU A 57 7.10 -10.09 2.18
CA LEU A 57 7.36 -11.52 1.97
C LEU A 57 8.78 -11.82 1.45
N CYS A 58 9.48 -10.82 0.91
CA CYS A 58 10.81 -10.99 0.35
C CYS A 58 11.92 -10.63 1.36
N CYS A 59 11.90 -9.43 1.93
CA CYS A 59 12.93 -8.98 2.87
C CYS A 59 12.52 -9.01 4.34
N GLY A 60 11.23 -9.18 4.66
CA GLY A 60 10.71 -9.12 6.03
C GLY A 60 10.41 -7.71 6.55
N ASP A 61 10.86 -6.64 5.88
CA ASP A 61 10.67 -5.26 6.34
C ASP A 61 9.19 -4.88 6.48
N GLU A 62 8.87 -4.09 7.50
CA GLU A 62 7.53 -3.54 7.70
C GLU A 62 7.26 -2.37 6.74
N PHE A 63 6.16 -2.46 5.99
CA PHE A 63 5.73 -1.41 5.07
C PHE A 63 4.22 -1.18 5.17
N GLN A 64 3.79 0.04 4.84
CA GLN A 64 2.37 0.37 4.78
C GLN A 64 1.75 -0.27 3.53
N SER A 65 0.86 -1.25 3.74
CA SER A 65 0.23 -1.99 2.65
C SER A 65 -0.96 -1.21 2.09
N GLU A 66 -0.87 -0.77 0.83
CA GLU A 66 -1.93 -0.01 0.14
C GLU A 66 -3.14 -0.87 -0.27
N GLY A 67 -3.08 -2.19 -0.05
CA GLY A 67 -4.16 -3.11 -0.37
C GLY A 67 -3.87 -4.55 0.01
N TYR A 68 -4.89 -5.41 0.01
CA TYR A 68 -4.76 -6.81 0.43
C TYR A 68 -3.67 -7.58 -0.36
N HIS A 69 -3.52 -7.25 -1.64
CA HIS A 69 -2.57 -7.87 -2.57
C HIS A 69 -1.15 -7.26 -2.49
N HIS A 70 -0.95 -6.12 -1.84
CA HIS A 70 0.39 -5.56 -1.59
C HIS A 70 1.05 -6.29 -0.42
N ARG A 71 1.75 -7.39 -0.75
CA ARG A 71 2.51 -8.25 0.17
C ARG A 71 4.03 -8.07 0.10
N MET A 72 4.52 -7.22 -0.80
CA MET A 72 5.93 -6.88 -0.96
C MET A 72 6.12 -5.37 -0.86
N CYS A 73 7.21 -4.93 -0.25
CA CYS A 73 7.58 -3.52 -0.19
C CYS A 73 7.95 -2.98 -1.59
N GLY A 74 7.92 -1.66 -1.75
CA GLY A 74 8.24 -1.00 -3.02
C GLY A 74 9.58 -1.42 -3.65
N PRO A 75 10.69 -1.50 -2.88
CA PRO A 75 11.97 -2.01 -3.37
C PRO A 75 11.89 -3.44 -3.91
N CYS A 76 11.40 -4.40 -3.11
CA CYS A 76 11.27 -5.80 -3.52
C CYS A 76 10.32 -5.98 -4.71
N ARG A 77 9.27 -5.16 -4.81
CA ARG A 77 8.31 -5.22 -5.92
C ARG A 77 8.94 -4.76 -7.24
N ARG A 78 9.80 -3.74 -7.21
CA ARG A 78 10.56 -3.29 -8.40
C ARG A 78 11.52 -4.39 -8.85
N LEU A 79 12.31 -4.92 -7.91
CA LEU A 79 13.20 -6.06 -8.18
C LEU A 79 12.46 -7.27 -8.79
N GLY A 80 11.26 -7.60 -8.29
CA GLY A 80 10.44 -8.69 -8.83
C GLY A 80 9.87 -8.43 -10.24
N SER A 81 9.70 -7.16 -10.61
CA SER A 81 9.19 -6.77 -11.94
C SER A 81 10.30 -6.73 -13.00
N ASP A 82 11.54 -6.53 -12.57
CA ASP A 82 12.74 -6.50 -13.42
C ASP A 82 13.34 -7.90 -13.67
N VAL A 83 12.93 -8.92 -12.90
CA VAL A 83 13.43 -10.30 -13.03
C VAL A 83 12.49 -11.22 -13.81
N ALA A 84 12.23 -10.86 -15.07
CA ALA A 84 11.99 -11.88 -16.11
C ALA A 84 13.28 -12.67 -16.46
N GLY A 85 14.40 -12.36 -15.80
CA GLY A 85 15.60 -13.17 -15.87
C GLY A 85 16.58 -12.82 -14.78
N MET A 86 16.44 -13.43 -13.60
CA MET A 86 17.56 -14.15 -12.97
C MET A 86 17.14 -14.84 -11.67
N ALA A 87 17.68 -16.04 -11.52
CA ALA A 87 17.28 -17.08 -10.59
C ALA A 87 17.31 -16.67 -9.11
N ALA A 88 16.36 -17.25 -8.38
CA ALA A 88 16.31 -17.30 -6.93
C ALA A 88 17.62 -17.84 -6.34
N THR A 89 18.22 -17.09 -5.42
CA THR A 89 19.10 -17.65 -4.40
C THR A 89 18.30 -17.76 -3.10
N ILE A 90 17.91 -19.01 -2.83
CA ILE A 90 17.27 -19.43 -1.60
C ILE A 90 18.33 -19.33 -0.50
N SER A 91 18.21 -18.37 0.41
CA SER A 91 19.02 -18.32 1.63
C SER A 91 18.16 -18.60 2.85
N GLY A 92 18.12 -19.87 3.24
CA GLY A 92 18.41 -20.26 4.62
C GLY A 92 17.32 -20.01 5.68
N THR A 93 16.52 -21.05 5.87
CA THR A 93 15.85 -21.50 7.11
C THR A 93 16.27 -20.87 8.44
N ARG A 94 15.29 -20.45 9.26
CA ARG A 94 15.41 -20.52 10.73
C ARG A 94 14.13 -21.03 11.40
N LEU A 95 13.97 -22.35 11.41
CA LEU A 95 13.07 -23.05 12.33
C LEU A 95 13.63 -22.91 13.75
N ARG A 96 12.88 -22.27 14.65
CA ARG A 96 13.16 -22.33 16.10
C ARG A 96 12.31 -23.47 16.68
N ARG A 97 12.97 -24.51 17.20
CA ARG A 97 12.29 -25.55 17.99
C ARG A 97 11.89 -24.95 19.33
N VAL A 98 10.67 -25.24 19.77
CA VAL A 98 10.18 -25.04 21.14
C VAL A 98 10.32 -26.37 21.86
N THR A 99 11.00 -26.38 23.00
CA THR A 99 10.98 -27.49 23.97
C THR A 99 9.86 -27.26 24.97
N ARG A 100 9.07 -28.28 25.26
CA ARG A 100 8.34 -28.41 26.52
C ARG A 100 8.36 -29.87 26.96
#